data_AF-A0A7C6XZS7-F1
#
_entry.id   AF-A0A7C6XZS7-F1
#
_cell.length_a   1.000
_cell.length_b   1.000
_cell.length_c   1.000
_cell.angle_alpha   90.00
_cell.angle_beta   90.00
_cell.angle_gamma   90.00
#
_symmetry.space_group_name_H-M   'P 1'
#
loop_
_entity.id
_entity.type
_entity.pdbx_description
1 polymer ?
#
loop_
_entity_poly.entity_id
_entity_poly.type
_entity_poly.pdbx_seq_one_letter_code
_entity_poly.pdbx_strand_id
1 'polypeptide(L)'
;MISKAFFQNIEEVAEDNDMTKEQVYHAFEQGLIAACKKQLGVQTCRVEFKEEKNELLIYGQYFVLPEGELNLDLDKKYTFLKLEDAIKLNKKAKPGELLEVKIEPGEFNYNASRDLKNRFNEVLN
;
A
#
# COMPACT_ATOMS: atom_id res chain seq x y z
N MET A 1 -0.53 -10.52 9.57
CA MET A 1 0.65 -10.75 10.46
C MET A 1 1.77 -11.33 9.61
N ILE A 2 2.89 -10.64 9.50
CA ILE A 2 4.06 -11.14 8.77
C ILE A 2 4.93 -11.96 9.71
N SER A 3 5.60 -12.99 9.19
CA SER A 3 6.48 -13.82 10.00
C SER A 3 7.76 -13.08 10.35
N LYS A 4 8.34 -13.36 11.52
CA LYS A 4 9.70 -12.93 11.87
C LYS A 4 10.72 -13.31 10.78
N ALA A 5 10.49 -14.45 10.11
CA ALA A 5 11.30 -14.91 9.00
C ALA A 5 11.34 -13.91 7.82
N PHE A 6 10.27 -13.15 7.54
CA PHE A 6 10.31 -12.12 6.50
C PHE A 6 11.40 -11.07 6.75
N PHE A 7 11.46 -10.54 7.97
CA PHE A 7 12.43 -9.51 8.33
C PHE A 7 13.87 -10.07 8.34
N GLN A 8 14.05 -11.33 8.75
CA GLN A 8 15.34 -12.01 8.67
C GLN A 8 15.80 -12.24 7.23
N ASN A 9 14.88 -12.68 6.36
CA ASN A 9 15.18 -12.91 4.95
C ASN A 9 15.55 -11.62 4.20
N ILE A 10 15.10 -10.45 4.66
CA ILE A 10 15.52 -9.18 4.06
C ILE A 10 17.03 -8.97 4.24
N GLU A 11 17.59 -9.38 5.37
CA GLU A 11 19.03 -9.30 5.62
C GLU A 11 19.80 -10.22 4.66
N GLU A 12 19.34 -11.47 4.51
CA GLU A 12 19.94 -12.45 3.59
C GLU A 12 19.89 -11.96 2.13
N VAL A 13 18.75 -11.41 1.69
CA VAL A 13 18.61 -10.85 0.34
C VAL A 13 19.54 -9.65 0.12
N ALA A 14 19.75 -8.82 1.14
CA ALA A 14 20.65 -7.68 1.05
C ALA A 14 22.10 -8.16 0.85
N GLU A 15 22.53 -9.16 1.63
CA GLU A 15 23.87 -9.77 1.51
C GLU A 15 24.08 -10.44 0.14
N ASP A 16 23.11 -11.24 -0.31
CA ASP A 16 23.22 -11.99 -1.58
C ASP A 16 23.28 -11.09 -2.83
N ASN A 17 22.75 -9.86 -2.74
CA ASN A 17 22.67 -8.92 -3.86
C ASN A 17 23.63 -7.74 -3.73
N ASP A 18 24.51 -7.73 -2.72
CA ASP A 18 25.47 -6.64 -2.45
C ASP A 18 24.76 -5.27 -2.24
N MET A 19 23.65 -5.31 -1.50
CA MET A 19 22.76 -4.18 -1.22
C MET A 19 22.65 -3.88 0.27
N THR A 20 22.14 -2.70 0.60
CA THR A 20 21.75 -2.36 1.97
C THR A 20 20.33 -2.87 2.27
N LYS A 21 20.07 -3.15 3.56
CA LYS A 21 18.74 -3.55 4.05
C LYS A 21 17.66 -2.53 3.65
N GLU A 22 18.00 -1.25 3.70
CA GLU A 22 17.12 -0.13 3.33
C GLU A 22 16.72 -0.16 1.86
N GLN A 23 17.64 -0.52 0.95
CA GLN A 23 17.32 -0.66 -0.47
C GLN A 23 16.36 -1.83 -0.72
N VAL A 24 16.55 -2.96 -0.02
CA VAL A 24 15.65 -4.11 -0.12
C VAL A 24 14.27 -3.75 0.43
N TYR A 25 14.17 -3.07 1.58
CA TYR A 25 12.90 -2.55 2.10
C TYR A 25 12.23 -1.62 1.10
N HIS A 26 12.97 -0.70 0.50
CA HIS A 26 12.41 0.22 -0.47
C HIS A 26 11.87 -0.52 -1.70
N ALA A 27 12.59 -1.50 -2.24
CA ALA A 27 12.11 -2.32 -3.34
C ALA A 27 10.81 -3.07 -2.97
N PHE A 28 10.76 -3.67 -1.77
CA PHE A 28 9.55 -4.32 -1.27
C PHE A 28 8.40 -3.33 -1.10
N GLU A 29 8.67 -2.14 -0.55
CA GLU A 29 7.69 -1.06 -0.40
C GLU A 29 7.07 -0.71 -1.75
N GLN A 30 7.90 -0.48 -2.78
CA GLN A 30 7.43 -0.15 -4.13
C GLN A 30 6.61 -1.29 -4.75
N GLY A 31 7.03 -2.54 -4.54
CA GLY A 31 6.27 -3.71 -4.98
C GLY A 31 4.90 -3.81 -4.31
N LEU A 32 4.85 -3.67 -2.98
CA LEU A 32 3.62 -3.71 -2.20
C LEU A 32 2.68 -2.55 -2.56
N ILE A 33 3.21 -1.36 -2.79
CA ILE A 33 2.45 -0.20 -3.27
C ILE A 33 1.84 -0.50 -4.64
N ALA A 34 2.61 -1.02 -5.60
CA ALA A 34 2.09 -1.33 -6.93
C ALA A 34 0.96 -2.36 -6.88
N ALA A 35 1.14 -3.44 -6.11
CA ALA A 35 0.15 -4.47 -5.90
C ALA A 35 -1.13 -3.94 -5.23
N CYS A 36 -0.98 -3.15 -4.17
CA CYS A 36 -2.09 -2.51 -3.47
C CYS A 36 -2.90 -1.60 -4.39
N LYS A 37 -2.23 -0.72 -5.15
CA LYS A 37 -2.87 0.18 -6.12
C LYS A 37 -3.68 -0.60 -7.14
N LYS A 38 -3.12 -1.68 -7.68
CA LYS A 38 -3.79 -2.52 -8.67
C LYS A 38 -5.01 -3.23 -8.10
N GLN A 39 -4.88 -3.83 -6.91
CA GLN A 39 -5.95 -4.59 -6.28
C GLN A 39 -7.15 -3.71 -5.90
N LEU A 40 -6.88 -2.56 -5.28
CA LEU A 40 -7.92 -1.67 -4.78
C LEU A 40 -8.40 -0.63 -5.82
N GLY A 41 -7.70 -0.53 -6.96
CA GLY A 41 -7.98 0.48 -7.98
C GLY A 41 -7.70 1.90 -7.50
N VAL A 42 -6.72 2.08 -6.61
CA VAL A 42 -6.39 3.37 -6.00
C VAL A 42 -5.13 4.00 -6.58
N GLN A 43 -5.05 5.34 -6.56
CA GLN A 43 -3.87 6.08 -7.01
C GLN A 43 -2.72 6.03 -5.99
N THR A 44 -3.04 5.88 -4.71
CA THR A 44 -2.09 5.99 -3.59
C THR A 44 -2.30 4.86 -2.60
N CYS A 45 -1.19 4.27 -2.17
CA CYS A 45 -1.15 3.36 -1.04
C CYS A 45 0.01 3.78 -0.13
N ARG A 46 -0.14 3.48 1.16
CA ARG A 46 0.92 3.63 2.17
C ARG A 46 1.30 2.25 2.68
N VAL A 47 2.61 2.02 2.78
CA VAL A 47 3.17 0.80 3.35
C VAL A 47 4.02 1.19 4.54
N GLU A 48 3.96 0.41 5.62
CA GLU A 48 4.73 0.67 6.84
C GLU A 48 5.25 -0.66 7.38
N PHE A 49 6.58 -0.76 7.51
CA PHE A 49 7.27 -1.88 8.14
C PHE A 49 7.51 -1.54 9.61
N LYS A 50 7.02 -2.39 10.51
CA LYS A 50 7.25 -2.32 11.96
C LYS A 50 8.04 -3.55 12.39
N GLU A 51 9.34 -3.51 12.14
CA GLU A 51 10.25 -4.62 12.40
C GLU A 51 10.22 -5.05 13.87
N GLU A 52 10.12 -4.09 14.79
CA GLU A 52 10.05 -4.35 16.23
C GLU A 52 8.79 -5.11 16.66
N LYS A 53 7.72 -5.01 15.87
CA LYS A 53 6.45 -5.73 16.08
C LYS A 53 6.27 -6.92 15.15
N ASN A 54 7.22 -7.17 14.24
CA ASN A 54 7.08 -8.09 13.13
C ASN A 54 5.79 -7.86 12.33
N GLU A 55 5.45 -6.59 12.10
CA GLU A 55 4.20 -6.19 11.47
C GLU A 55 4.46 -5.45 10.16
N LEU A 56 3.72 -5.84 9.12
CA LEU A 56 3.64 -5.09 7.86
C LEU A 56 2.22 -4.56 7.73
N LEU A 57 2.11 -3.25 7.52
CA LEU A 57 0.84 -2.57 7.33
C LEU A 57 0.77 -2.01 5.92
N ILE A 58 -0.34 -2.27 5.24
CA ILE A 58 -0.59 -1.78 3.89
C ILE A 58 -1.97 -1.11 3.92
N TYR A 59 -2.03 0.10 3.38
CA TYR A 59 -3.25 0.90 3.35
C TYR A 59 -3.51 1.44 1.95
N GLY A 60 -4.69 1.16 1.40
CA GLY A 60 -5.22 1.91 0.27
C GLY A 60 -5.72 3.27 0.75
N GLN A 61 -5.38 4.34 0.05
CA GLN A 61 -5.74 5.70 0.45
C GLN A 61 -6.78 6.29 -0.49
N TYR A 62 -7.88 6.77 0.09
CA TYR A 62 -8.97 7.45 -0.58
C TYR A 62 -9.17 8.84 0.02
N PHE A 63 -9.48 9.83 -0.80
CA PHE A 63 -9.89 11.13 -0.30
C PHE A 63 -11.41 11.23 -0.30
N VAL A 64 -12.01 11.48 0.86
CA VAL A 64 -13.46 11.64 0.97
C VAL A 64 -13.82 13.04 0.47
N LEU A 65 -14.69 13.13 -0.53
CA LEU A 65 -15.11 14.40 -1.09
C LEU A 65 -15.71 15.31 0.00
N PRO A 66 -15.39 16.62 -0.01
CA PRO A 66 -16.07 17.59 0.82
C PRO A 66 -17.58 17.63 0.55
N GLU A 67 -18.34 18.07 1.53
CA GLU A 67 -19.79 18.20 1.37
C GLU A 67 -20.13 19.24 0.29
N GLY A 68 -21.02 18.88 -0.64
CA GLY A 68 -21.44 19.75 -1.74
C GLY A 68 -20.55 19.72 -2.99
N GLU A 69 -19.42 19.00 -2.97
CA GLU A 69 -18.58 18.84 -4.16
C GLU A 69 -18.95 17.59 -4.97
N LEU A 70 -19.20 17.78 -6.28
CA LEU A 70 -19.68 16.73 -7.19
C LEU A 70 -18.70 16.39 -8.31
N ASN A 71 -17.64 17.18 -8.55
CA ASN A 71 -16.77 16.93 -9.69
C ASN A 71 -15.31 17.38 -9.52
N LEU A 72 -14.44 16.65 -10.22
CA LEU A 72 -13.03 16.38 -9.95
C LEU A 72 -12.10 17.21 -10.85
N ASP A 73 -11.99 18.51 -10.60
CA ASP A 73 -10.75 19.25 -10.92
C ASP A 73 -9.74 19.17 -9.75
N LEU A 74 -10.00 18.25 -8.81
CA LEU A 74 -9.12 17.93 -7.71
C LEU A 74 -7.91 17.16 -8.26
N ASP A 75 -6.72 17.59 -7.85
CA ASP A 75 -5.43 16.98 -8.20
C ASP A 75 -5.54 15.45 -8.30
N LYS A 76 -5.11 14.85 -9.42
CA LYS A 76 -5.13 13.39 -9.70
C LYS A 76 -4.28 12.56 -8.72
N LYS A 77 -3.83 13.17 -7.63
CA LYS A 77 -3.01 12.60 -6.58
C LYS A 77 -3.74 11.48 -5.83
N TYR A 78 -5.05 11.58 -5.63
CA TYR A 78 -5.82 10.62 -4.85
C TYR A 78 -6.99 10.03 -5.63
N THR A 79 -7.43 8.84 -5.21
CA THR A 79 -8.74 8.30 -5.61
C THR A 79 -9.80 8.90 -4.69
N PHE A 80 -10.82 9.51 -5.27
CA PHE A 80 -11.87 10.17 -4.51
C PHE A 80 -13.06 9.23 -4.25
N LEU A 81 -13.68 9.38 -3.08
CA LEU A 81 -14.91 8.69 -2.71
C LEU A 81 -15.96 9.71 -2.27
N LYS A 82 -17.22 9.43 -2.59
CA LYS A 82 -18.34 10.12 -1.94
C LYS A 82 -18.42 9.71 -0.48
N LEU A 83 -18.95 10.58 0.36
CA LEU A 83 -19.16 10.29 1.78
C LEU A 83 -19.96 9.00 2.00
N GLU A 84 -21.00 8.77 1.19
CA GLU A 84 -21.85 7.57 1.27
C GLU A 84 -21.05 6.27 1.06
N ASP A 85 -20.07 6.28 0.16
CA ASP A 85 -19.21 5.12 -0.11
C ASP A 85 -18.11 4.99 0.93
N ALA A 86 -17.55 6.12 1.39
CA ALA A 86 -16.59 6.15 2.48
C ALA A 86 -17.18 5.57 3.78
N ILE A 87 -18.44 5.87 4.09
CA ILE A 87 -19.15 5.34 5.26
C ILE A 87 -19.33 3.80 5.20
N LYS A 88 -19.49 3.23 4.00
CA LYS A 88 -19.56 1.76 3.81
C LYS A 88 -18.24 1.08 4.17
N LEU A 89 -17.12 1.75 3.93
CA LEU A 89 -15.78 1.27 4.26
C LEU A 89 -15.43 1.53 5.73
N ASN A 90 -15.80 2.70 6.25
CA ASN A 90 -15.58 3.10 7.63
C ASN A 90 -16.74 3.99 8.11
N LYS A 91 -17.54 3.49 9.05
CA LYS A 91 -18.72 4.20 9.60
C LYS A 91 -18.41 5.56 10.22
N LYS A 92 -17.15 5.84 10.56
CA LYS A 92 -16.71 7.11 11.14
C LYS A 92 -16.17 8.10 10.09
N ALA A 93 -16.27 7.75 8.80
CA ALA A 93 -15.75 8.58 7.73
C ALA A 93 -16.37 9.98 7.71
N LYS A 94 -15.57 11.00 7.37
CA LYS A 94 -15.94 12.41 7.33
C LYS A 94 -15.62 13.04 5.98
N PRO A 95 -16.39 14.04 5.53
CA PRO A 95 -16.05 14.81 4.34
C PRO A 95 -14.67 15.49 4.46
N GLY A 96 -13.90 15.49 3.38
CA GLY A 96 -12.61 16.19 3.30
C GLY A 96 -11.43 15.49 4.00
N GLU A 97 -11.59 14.24 4.47
CA GLU A 97 -10.50 13.51 5.11
C GLU A 97 -9.84 12.48 4.18
N LEU A 98 -8.61 12.09 4.54
CA LEU A 98 -7.92 10.95 3.93
C LEU A 98 -8.32 9.67 4.67
N LEU A 99 -9.09 8.81 3.99
CA LEU A 99 -9.49 7.51 4.50
C LEU A 99 -8.46 6.45 4.12
N GLU A 100 -7.98 5.71 5.12
CA GLU A 100 -7.07 4.59 4.95
C GLU A 100 -7.80 3.26 5.15
N VAL A 101 -7.78 2.40 4.13
CA VAL A 101 -8.35 1.05 4.18
C VAL A 101 -7.22 0.04 4.28
N LYS A 102 -7.16 -0.68 5.40
CA LYS A 102 -6.13 -1.70 5.62
C LYS A 102 -6.35 -2.89 4.69
N ILE A 103 -5.27 -3.41 4.11
CA ILE A 103 -5.22 -4.65 3.36
C ILE A 103 -4.11 -5.54 3.94
N GLU A 104 -4.37 -6.84 4.03
CA GLU A 104 -3.34 -7.80 4.44
C GLU A 104 -2.63 -8.38 3.20
N PRO A 105 -1.31 -8.65 3.24
CA PRO A 105 -0.59 -9.25 2.11
C PRO A 105 -1.19 -10.58 1.64
N GLY A 106 -1.78 -11.35 2.56
CA GLY A 106 -2.45 -12.62 2.26
C GLY A 106 -3.74 -12.48 1.46
N GLU A 107 -4.29 -11.28 1.34
CA GLU A 107 -5.49 -10.98 0.54
C GLU A 107 -5.13 -10.67 -0.92
N PHE A 108 -3.84 -10.59 -1.26
CA PHE A 108 -3.42 -10.27 -2.62
C PHE A 108 -3.81 -11.37 -3.59
N ASN A 109 -4.54 -10.98 -4.63
CA ASN A 109 -4.87 -11.87 -5.74
C ASN A 109 -3.62 -12.17 -6.59
N TYR A 110 -3.75 -13.14 -7.51
CA TYR A 110 -2.66 -13.55 -8.39
C TYR A 110 -2.00 -12.37 -9.14
N ASN A 111 -2.81 -11.42 -9.64
CA ASN A 111 -2.28 -10.28 -10.40
C ASN A 111 -1.52 -9.30 -9.50
N ALA A 112 -2.03 -9.03 -8.30
CA ALA A 112 -1.36 -8.18 -7.32
C ALA A 112 -0.01 -8.79 -6.90
N SER A 113 0.02 -10.10 -6.65
CA SER A 113 1.27 -10.82 -6.33
C SER A 113 2.28 -10.80 -7.48
N ARG A 114 1.81 -10.90 -8.73
CA ARG A 114 2.68 -10.78 -9.91
C ARG A 114 3.25 -9.37 -10.05
N ASP A 115 2.42 -8.34 -9.88
CA ASP A 115 2.84 -6.95 -10.00
C ASP A 115 3.82 -6.56 -8.89
N LEU A 116 3.63 -7.07 -7.66
CA LEU A 116 4.61 -6.95 -6.58
C LEU A 116 5.97 -7.46 -7.03
N LYS A 117 6.02 -8.71 -7.50
CA LYS A 117 7.27 -9.36 -7.91
C LYS A 117 7.96 -8.60 -9.04
N ASN A 118 7.19 -8.20 -10.05
CA ASN A 118 7.74 -7.45 -11.18
C ASN A 118 8.34 -6.13 -10.73
N ARG A 119 7.58 -5.34 -9.95
CA ARG A 119 8.03 -4.03 -9.48
C ARG A 119 9.19 -4.11 -8.51
N PHE A 120 9.21 -5.13 -7.64
CA PHE A 120 10.34 -5.41 -6.76
C PHE A 120 11.62 -5.63 -7.57
N ASN A 121 11.58 -6.53 -8.56
CA ASN A 121 12.74 -6.79 -9.42
C ASN A 121 13.15 -5.56 -10.24
N GLU A 122 12.20 -4.76 -10.73
CA GLU A 122 12.51 -3.51 -11.44
C GLU A 122 13.28 -2.49 -10.58
N VAL A 123 13.02 -2.45 -9.27
CA VAL A 123 13.66 -1.48 -8.35
C VAL A 123 15.01 -1.98 -7.84
N LEU A 124 15.22 -3.30 -7.80
CA LEU A 124 16.49 -3.89 -7.40
C LEU A 124 17.59 -3.82 -8.48
N ASN A 125 17.21 -3.76 -9.76
CA ASN A 125 18.14 -3.69 -10.89
C ASN A 125 18.44 -2.24 -11.31
#